data_AF-A0A3S1F435-F1
#
_entry.id   AF-A0A3S1F435-F1
#
_cell.length_a   1.000
_cell.length_b   1.000
_cell.length_c   1.000
_cell.angle_alpha   90.00
_cell.angle_beta   90.00
_cell.angle_gamma   90.00
#
_symmetry.space_group_name_H-M   'P 1'
#
loop_
_entity.id
_entity.type
_entity.pdbx_description
1 polymer ?
#
loop_
_entity_poly.entity_id
_entity_poly.type
_entity_poly.pdbx_seq_one_letter_code
_entity_poly.pdbx_strand_id
1 'polypeptide(L)'
;MKVRIEPSGLDFETDAETTLLKAAEAAGIELPSSCRNGTCRTCICLRLAGETRHIIEWPGLSAEEKAEGWILPCVAQALGDVTLEVPGARSLFAD
;
A
#
# COMPACT_ATOMS: atom_id res chain seq x y z
N MET A 1 9.83 -1.95 -9.41
CA MET A 1 9.92 -2.67 -8.13
C MET A 1 8.63 -3.41 -7.98
N LYS A 2 8.70 -4.69 -7.63
CA LYS A 2 7.52 -5.55 -7.60
C LYS A 2 6.80 -5.41 -6.26
N VAL A 3 5.49 -5.25 -6.33
CA VAL A 3 4.61 -5.28 -5.16
C VAL A 3 3.65 -6.43 -5.27
N ARG A 4 3.59 -7.26 -4.23
CA ARG A 4 2.67 -8.39 -4.09
C ARG A 4 1.58 -8.09 -3.07
N ILE A 5 0.34 -8.46 -3.40
CA ILE A 5 -0.81 -8.37 -2.52
C ILE A 5 -1.24 -9.78 -2.09
N GLU A 6 -1.30 -10.00 -0.78
CA GLU A 6 -1.83 -11.21 -0.16
C GLU A 6 -3.21 -10.94 0.47
N PRO A 7 -4.12 -11.93 0.50
CA PRO A 7 -3.97 -13.30 -0.01
C PRO A 7 -4.36 -13.46 -1.49
N SER A 8 -4.71 -12.37 -2.19
CA SER A 8 -5.22 -12.45 -3.57
C SER A 8 -4.16 -12.88 -4.60
N GLY A 9 -2.87 -12.78 -4.26
CA GLY A 9 -1.75 -13.09 -5.13
C GLY A 9 -1.57 -12.09 -6.28
N LEU A 10 -2.27 -10.95 -6.24
CA LEU A 10 -2.14 -9.91 -7.25
C LEU A 10 -0.76 -9.26 -7.16
N ASP A 11 -0.16 -8.95 -8.31
CA ASP A 11 1.14 -8.32 -8.40
C ASP A 11 1.04 -7.04 -9.26
N PHE A 12 1.79 -6.00 -8.91
CA PHE A 12 1.98 -4.80 -9.73
C PHE A 12 3.39 -4.23 -9.62
N GLU A 13 3.74 -3.33 -10.53
CA GLU A 13 5.02 -2.62 -10.54
C GLU A 13 4.86 -1.19 -10.03
N THR A 14 5.90 -0.68 -9.38
CA THR A 14 6.01 0.73 -8.98
C THR A 14 7.43 1.26 -9.16
N ASP A 15 7.54 2.58 -9.29
CA ASP A 15 8.79 3.33 -9.14
C ASP A 15 8.95 3.86 -7.70
N ALA A 16 10.03 4.61 -7.45
CA ALA A 16 10.37 5.15 -6.13
C ALA A 16 9.63 6.47 -5.77
N GLU A 17 8.86 7.03 -6.70
CA GLU A 17 8.16 8.32 -6.56
C GLU A 17 6.63 8.16 -6.54
N THR A 18 6.10 7.01 -6.96
CA THR A 18 4.68 6.71 -7.01
C THR A 18 4.23 6.05 -5.72
N THR A 19 3.12 6.53 -5.15
CA THR A 19 2.57 5.89 -3.95
C THR A 19 1.99 4.53 -4.29
N LEU A 20 2.08 3.58 -3.36
CA LEU A 20 1.61 2.21 -3.53
C LEU A 20 0.14 2.15 -3.97
N LEU A 21 -0.72 3.03 -3.46
CA LEU A 21 -2.12 3.13 -3.90
C LEU A 21 -2.22 3.55 -5.39
N LYS A 22 -1.48 4.59 -5.80
CA LYS A 22 -1.53 5.08 -7.19
C LYS A 22 -0.98 4.04 -8.17
N ALA A 23 0.09 3.34 -7.80
CA ALA A 23 0.67 2.28 -8.60
C ALA A 23 -0.30 1.09 -8.76
N ALA A 24 -0.97 0.68 -7.68
CA ALA A 24 -1.99 -0.37 -7.73
C ALA A 24 -3.16 0.03 -8.67
N GLU A 25 -3.66 1.26 -8.55
CA GLU A 25 -4.74 1.78 -9.41
C GLU A 25 -4.36 1.80 -10.88
N ALA A 26 -3.13 2.22 -11.20
CA ALA A 26 -2.61 2.22 -12.57
C ALA A 26 -2.50 0.80 -13.15
N ALA A 27 -2.30 -0.21 -12.30
CA ALA A 27 -2.31 -1.63 -12.67
C ALA A 27 -3.72 -2.26 -12.68
N GLY A 28 -4.77 -1.48 -12.40
CA GLY A 28 -6.15 -1.98 -12.31
C GLY A 28 -6.41 -2.84 -11.07
N ILE A 29 -5.66 -2.61 -9.98
CA ILE A 29 -5.88 -3.23 -8.68
C ILE A 29 -6.46 -2.17 -7.75
N GLU A 30 -7.70 -2.38 -7.31
CA GLU A 30 -8.31 -1.51 -6.31
C GLU A 30 -7.94 -1.98 -4.90
N LEU A 31 -7.39 -1.06 -4.10
CA LEU A 31 -7.22 -1.22 -2.66
C LEU A 31 -8.28 -0.37 -1.92
N PRO A 32 -8.77 -0.80 -0.74
CA PRO A 32 -9.65 0.01 0.08
C PRO A 32 -9.06 1.40 0.31
N SER A 33 -9.77 2.47 -0.04
CA SER A 33 -9.25 3.84 0.06
C SER A 33 -10.36 4.88 0.16
N SER A 34 -10.04 6.06 0.71
CA SER A 34 -10.99 7.18 0.83
C SER A 34 -10.27 8.55 0.73
N CYS A 35 -9.70 9.07 1.83
CA CYS A 35 -9.20 10.46 1.89
C CYS A 35 -7.93 10.75 1.05
N ARG A 36 -7.12 9.72 0.75
CA ARG A 36 -5.85 9.81 0.00
C ARG A 36 -4.82 10.82 0.53
N ASN A 37 -4.92 11.23 1.79
CA ASN A 37 -4.01 12.21 2.42
C ASN A 37 -3.38 11.69 3.73
N GLY A 38 -3.52 10.40 4.02
CA GLY A 38 -2.91 9.75 5.17
C GLY A 38 -3.63 9.91 6.51
N THR A 39 -4.91 10.32 6.54
CA THR A 39 -5.63 10.57 7.81
C THR A 39 -6.76 9.58 8.13
N CYS A 40 -7.60 9.20 7.16
CA CYS A 40 -8.82 8.42 7.42
C CYS A 40 -8.61 6.94 7.77
N ARG A 41 -7.40 6.41 7.53
CA ARG A 41 -7.02 5.00 7.74
C ARG A 41 -7.80 3.95 6.93
N THR A 42 -8.70 4.31 6.03
CA THR A 42 -9.41 3.33 5.15
C THR A 42 -8.44 2.43 4.37
N CYS A 43 -7.26 2.95 3.98
CA CYS A 43 -6.26 2.17 3.26
C CYS A 43 -5.25 1.43 4.13
N ILE A 44 -5.38 1.47 5.46
CA ILE A 44 -4.38 0.86 6.34
C ILE A 44 -4.19 -0.64 6.02
N CYS A 45 -2.94 -1.07 5.92
CA CYS A 45 -2.61 -2.46 5.66
C CYS A 45 -1.26 -2.84 6.28
N LEU A 46 -1.01 -4.15 6.42
CA LEU A 46 0.23 -4.66 6.98
C LEU A 46 1.27 -4.90 5.87
N ARG A 47 2.51 -4.44 6.08
CA ARG A 47 3.66 -4.77 5.23
C ARG A 47 4.29 -6.07 5.74
N LEU A 48 4.10 -7.16 5.00
CA LEU A 48 4.64 -8.48 5.35
C LEU A 48 6.14 -8.60 5.03
N ALA A 49 6.61 -7.93 3.97
CA ALA A 49 8.01 -7.95 3.54
C ALA A 49 8.42 -6.66 2.81
N GLY A 50 9.73 -6.42 2.70
CA GLY A 50 10.30 -5.24 2.03
C GLY A 50 10.31 -3.99 2.91
N GLU A 51 10.57 -2.81 2.34
CA GLU A 51 10.56 -1.55 3.08
C GLU A 51 9.76 -0.48 2.34
N THR A 52 9.15 0.42 3.11
CA THR A 52 8.40 1.56 2.59
C THR A 52 8.73 2.81 3.38
N ARG A 53 8.48 3.97 2.77
CA ARG A 53 8.52 5.27 3.45
C ARG A 53 7.20 6.01 3.25
N HIS A 54 6.75 6.74 4.27
CA HIS A 54 5.66 7.71 4.12
C HIS A 54 6.20 9.03 3.59
N ILE A 55 5.46 9.67 2.67
CA ILE A 55 5.84 10.97 2.07
C ILE A 55 5.31 12.17 2.87
N ILE A 56 4.67 11.91 4.00
CA ILE A 56 4.19 12.92 4.94
C ILE A 56 4.79 12.65 6.31
N GLU A 57 4.98 13.70 7.09
CA GLU A 57 5.61 13.63 8.41
C GLU A 57 4.74 12.87 9.43
N TRP A 58 3.43 13.15 9.42
CA TRP A 58 2.47 12.64 10.39
C TRP A 58 1.35 11.84 9.73
N PRO A 59 1.63 10.63 9.20
CA PRO A 59 0.56 9.72 8.82
C PRO A 59 -0.24 9.32 10.06
N GLY A 60 -1.53 9.04 9.88
CA GLY A 60 -2.44 8.60 10.94
C GLY A 60 -2.13 7.18 11.46
N LEU A 61 -0.88 6.93 11.83
CA LEU A 61 -0.32 5.72 12.40
C LEU A 61 0.48 6.06 13.66
N SER A 62 0.33 5.27 14.71
CA SER A 62 1.18 5.35 15.89
C SER A 62 2.61 4.89 15.59
N ALA A 63 3.55 5.17 16.49
CA ALA A 63 4.91 4.67 16.36
C ALA A 63 4.98 3.12 16.47
N GLU A 64 4.13 2.54 17.32
CA GLU A 64 4.00 1.09 17.50
C GLU A 64 3.45 0.43 16.24
N GLU A 65 2.39 0.99 15.64
CA GLU A 65 1.83 0.49 14.38
C GLU A 65 2.88 0.51 13.26
N LYS A 66 3.68 1.58 13.16
CA LYS A 66 4.78 1.64 12.19
C LYS A 66 5.83 0.55 12.46
N ALA A 67 6.17 0.30 13.72
CA ALA A 67 7.16 -0.71 14.12
C ALA A 67 6.66 -2.14 13.83
N GLU A 68 5.36 -2.39 13.96
CA GLU A 68 4.69 -3.63 13.59
C GLU A 68 4.56 -3.83 12.07
N GLY A 69 4.84 -2.79 11.28
CA GLY A 69 4.79 -2.84 9.81
C GLY A 69 3.49 -2.34 9.19
N TRP A 70 2.60 -1.69 9.95
CA TRP A 70 1.42 -1.06 9.39
C TRP A 70 1.79 0.17 8.56
N ILE A 71 1.12 0.33 7.43
CA ILE A 71 1.36 1.44 6.50
C ILE A 71 0.04 2.04 5.99
N LEU A 72 0.12 3.25 5.44
CA LEU A 72 -0.95 3.88 4.65
C LEU A 72 -0.49 3.96 3.18
N PRO A 73 -0.86 3.00 2.31
CA PRO A 73 -0.44 2.94 0.90
C PRO A 73 -0.75 4.20 0.09
N CYS A 74 -1.77 4.96 0.50
CA CYS A 74 -2.12 6.22 -0.17
C CYS A 74 -1.02 7.29 -0.11
N VAL A 75 -0.15 7.22 0.90
CA VAL A 75 0.97 8.14 1.13
C VAL A 75 2.28 7.40 1.41
N ALA A 76 2.37 6.12 1.02
CA ALA A 76 3.57 5.30 1.17
C ALA A 76 4.16 4.97 -0.20
N GLN A 77 5.49 5.00 -0.31
CA GLN A 77 6.26 4.58 -1.48
C GLN A 77 7.13 3.37 -1.11
N ALA A 78 7.36 2.49 -2.07
CA ALA A 78 8.27 1.36 -1.91
C ALA A 78 9.74 1.81 -1.96
N LEU A 79 10.59 1.16 -1.18
CA LEU A 79 12.06 1.32 -1.24
C LEU A 79 12.75 0.10 -1.89
N GLY A 80 11.97 -0.88 -2.32
CA GLY A 80 12.40 -2.13 -2.95
C GLY A 80 11.17 -2.97 -3.27
N ASP A 81 11.34 -4.27 -3.47
CA ASP A 81 10.21 -5.19 -3.58
C ASP A 81 9.47 -5.29 -2.23
N VAL A 82 8.13 -5.32 -2.28
CA VAL A 82 7.27 -5.24 -1.08
C VAL A 82 6.13 -6.26 -1.17
N THR A 83 5.78 -6.86 -0.04
CA THR A 83 4.56 -7.67 0.10
C THR A 83 3.62 -7.02 1.10
N LEU A 84 2.36 -6.82 0.71
CA LEU A 84 1.31 -6.23 1.54
C LEU A 84 0.19 -7.24 1.78
N GLU A 85 -0.35 -7.27 2.99
CA GLU A 85 -1.58 -7.98 3.30
C GLU A 85 -2.77 -7.02 3.11
N VAL A 86 -3.57 -7.24 2.06
CA VAL A 86 -4.76 -6.43 1.75
C VAL A 86 -5.92 -7.35 1.37
N PRO A 87 -6.66 -7.92 2.35
CA PRO A 87 -7.76 -8.86 2.07
C PRO A 87 -8.89 -8.28 1.22
N GLY A 88 -9.08 -6.96 1.25
CA GLY A 88 -10.09 -6.25 0.45
C GLY A 88 -9.62 -5.80 -0.93
N ALA A 89 -8.42 -6.20 -1.38
CA ALA A 89 -7.92 -5.84 -2.70
C ALA A 89 -8.64 -6.64 -3.81
N ARG A 90 -8.98 -5.98 -4.91
CA ARG A 90 -9.64 -6.61 -6.06
C ARG A 90 -9.02 -6.18 -7.38
N SER A 91 -8.95 -7.12 -8.34
CA SER A 91 -8.63 -6.81 -9.73
C SER A 91 -9.86 -6.22 -10.41
N LEU A 92 -9.68 -5.15 -11.18
CA LEU A 92 -10.72 -4.54 -12.02
C LEU A 92 -10.83 -5.23 -13.40
N PHE A 93 -9.95 -6.19 -13.68
CA PHE A 93 -9.92 -6.95 -14.94
C PHE A 93 -10.24 -8.43 -14.75
N ALA A 94 -10.51 -8.87 -13.52
CA ALA A 94 -10.98 -10.23 -13.26
C ALA A 94 -12.52 -10.23 -13.27
N ASP A 95 -13.10 -11.04 -14.16
CA ASP A 95 -14.54 -11.36 -14.19
C ASP A 95 -14.95 -12.22 -12.98
#